data_AF-A0A832DUT2-F1
#
_entry.id   AF-A0A832DUT2-F1
#
_cell.length_a   1.000
_cell.length_b   1.000
_cell.length_c   1.000
_cell.angle_alpha   90.00
_cell.angle_beta   90.00
_cell.angle_gamma   90.00
#
_symmetry.space_group_name_H-M   'P 1'
#
loop_
_entity.id
_entity.type
_entity.pdbx_description
1 polymer ?
#
loop_
_entity_poly.entity_id
_entity_poly.type
_entity_poly.pdbx_seq_one_letter_code
_entity_poly.pdbx_strand_id
1 'polypeptide(L)'
;MTGAMLLAGLLMGLPLAGQQPAPPASAALPPDPAVWWAPEIPKPPPEQDPFQGRRLRPGETLVPIDNGVDPLLYRLWGLHPLQSQLIKRGELVLEVWARPATGVRQAVVRVTVRRDGRAFVQARAGLGCCTPEIGRRVDIDAELATQQIAPLKALLENPMWSQPSSVIVDYGGGAVEPVCLEGVSWDVTLLVPGQARHLRRACDDAEVGSIAPALAAALSVASGRDARFDAMFARGGDFSRQQQAYDSLIASGGRLKPGTSSRPQPPAVPLPGEDEPPQDAAPTPQGQ
;
A
#
# COMPACT_ATOMS: atom_id res chain seq x y z
N MET A 1 -71.87 66.65 -26.17
CA MET A 1 -70.55 66.67 -26.82
C MET A 1 -69.53 66.22 -25.80
N THR A 2 -68.68 65.30 -26.21
CA THR A 2 -67.69 64.51 -25.49
C THR A 2 -66.60 65.30 -24.77
N GLY A 3 -66.22 64.87 -23.57
CA GLY A 3 -65.00 65.31 -22.87
C GLY A 3 -64.82 64.57 -21.54
N ALA A 4 -64.00 63.52 -21.53
CA ALA A 4 -63.84 62.57 -20.43
C ALA A 4 -63.12 63.17 -19.19
N MET A 5 -63.60 62.78 -18.02
CA MET A 5 -63.08 63.12 -16.68
C MET A 5 -61.67 62.58 -16.41
N LEU A 6 -60.81 63.44 -15.87
CA LEU A 6 -59.54 63.10 -15.21
C LEU A 6 -59.82 62.68 -13.76
N LEU A 7 -59.48 61.45 -13.38
CA LEU A 7 -59.35 61.03 -11.98
C LEU A 7 -57.89 60.68 -11.69
N ALA A 8 -57.31 61.44 -10.77
CA ALA A 8 -55.98 61.23 -10.23
C ALA A 8 -55.99 59.99 -9.31
N GLY A 9 -55.15 59.00 -9.63
CA GLY A 9 -54.89 57.82 -8.80
C GLY A 9 -53.59 57.97 -8.02
N LEU A 10 -53.70 57.95 -6.70
CA LEU A 10 -52.60 57.81 -5.74
C LEU A 10 -52.08 56.36 -5.78
N LEU A 11 -50.78 56.14 -6.00
CA LEU A 11 -50.09 54.91 -5.61
C LEU A 11 -48.76 55.24 -4.92
N MET A 12 -48.69 54.86 -3.65
CA MET A 12 -47.47 54.87 -2.85
C MET A 12 -46.44 53.90 -3.43
N GLY A 13 -45.22 54.36 -3.69
CA GLY A 13 -44.06 53.52 -3.94
C GLY A 13 -43.07 53.63 -2.79
N LEU A 14 -42.98 52.58 -1.96
CA LEU A 14 -41.90 52.39 -0.99
C LEU A 14 -40.60 52.05 -1.76
N PRO A 15 -39.43 52.59 -1.38
CA PRO A 15 -38.18 52.27 -2.06
C PRO A 15 -37.76 50.83 -1.74
N LEU A 16 -37.50 50.04 -2.80
CA LEU A 16 -36.81 48.76 -2.67
C LEU A 16 -35.43 49.00 -2.07
N ALA A 17 -35.21 48.50 -0.86
CA ALA A 17 -33.88 48.26 -0.34
C ALA A 17 -33.15 47.29 -1.28
N GLY A 18 -31.97 47.70 -1.75
CA GLY A 18 -31.17 46.94 -2.70
C GLY A 18 -30.87 45.52 -2.20
N GLN A 19 -31.35 44.52 -2.92
CA GLN A 19 -30.76 43.19 -2.88
C GLN A 19 -29.40 43.26 -3.57
N GLN A 20 -28.34 43.42 -2.79
CA GLN A 20 -27.00 43.06 -3.25
C GLN A 20 -27.00 41.55 -3.59
N PRO A 21 -26.59 41.15 -4.80
CA PRO A 21 -26.35 39.74 -5.07
C PRO A 21 -25.26 39.25 -4.11
N ALA A 22 -25.51 38.12 -3.44
CA ALA A 22 -24.49 37.48 -2.64
C ALA A 22 -23.25 37.22 -3.51
N PRO A 23 -22.03 37.49 -3.01
CA PRO A 23 -20.83 37.16 -3.76
C PRO A 23 -20.82 35.66 -4.05
N PRO A 24 -20.36 35.21 -5.23
CA PRO A 24 -20.22 33.79 -5.51
C PRO A 24 -19.31 33.20 -4.43
N ALA A 25 -19.75 32.09 -3.82
CA ALA A 25 -18.92 31.33 -2.90
C ALA A 25 -17.62 30.97 -3.62
N SER A 26 -16.52 31.58 -3.21
CA SER A 26 -15.19 31.21 -3.68
C SER A 26 -15.03 29.72 -3.38
N ALA A 27 -14.99 28.88 -4.41
CA ALA A 27 -14.53 27.51 -4.25
C ALA A 27 -13.08 27.62 -3.76
N ALA A 28 -12.88 27.45 -2.44
CA ALA A 28 -11.55 27.38 -1.89
C ALA A 28 -10.79 26.30 -2.67
N LEU A 29 -9.67 26.66 -3.29
CA LEU A 29 -8.79 25.64 -3.85
C LEU A 29 -8.51 24.63 -2.74
N PRO A 30 -8.65 23.31 -3.00
CA PRO A 30 -8.28 22.32 -1.99
C PRO A 30 -6.84 22.60 -1.56
N PRO A 31 -6.55 22.61 -0.24
CA PRO A 31 -5.23 22.95 0.26
C PRO A 31 -4.19 22.01 -0.36
N ASP A 32 -2.99 22.54 -0.64
CA ASP A 32 -1.88 21.75 -1.15
C ASP A 32 -1.63 20.55 -0.19
N PRO A 33 -1.74 19.30 -0.67
CA PRO A 33 -1.54 18.12 0.17
C PRO A 33 -0.13 18.05 0.76
N ALA A 34 0.86 18.75 0.19
CA ALA A 34 2.19 18.90 0.78
C ALA A 34 2.19 19.81 2.03
N VAL A 35 1.29 20.79 2.09
CA VAL A 35 1.11 21.71 3.24
C VAL A 35 0.41 21.01 4.40
N TRP A 36 -0.37 19.96 4.14
CA TRP A 36 -1.02 19.14 5.17
C TRP A 36 -0.03 18.48 6.15
N TRP A 37 1.21 18.26 5.75
CA TRP A 37 2.25 17.74 6.64
C TRP A 37 2.61 18.70 7.80
N ALA A 38 2.08 19.93 7.83
CA ALA A 38 2.54 21.00 8.72
C ALA A 38 1.77 21.18 10.06
N PRO A 39 0.44 20.99 10.22
CA PRO A 39 -0.13 20.72 11.57
C PRO A 39 -1.39 19.79 11.63
N GLU A 40 -1.86 19.55 12.87
CA GLU A 40 -2.71 18.46 13.42
C GLU A 40 -4.02 18.06 12.71
N ILE A 41 -4.37 16.76 12.78
CA ILE A 41 -5.31 16.08 11.87
C ILE A 41 -6.23 15.11 12.63
N PRO A 42 -7.54 15.07 12.31
CA PRO A 42 -8.51 14.17 12.96
C PRO A 42 -8.16 12.68 12.83
N LYS A 43 -8.48 11.95 13.91
CA LYS A 43 -8.30 10.50 14.04
C LYS A 43 -9.16 9.75 13.02
N PRO A 44 -8.58 8.82 12.24
CA PRO A 44 -9.30 8.11 11.20
C PRO A 44 -10.35 7.12 11.76
N PRO A 45 -11.33 6.73 10.93
CA PRO A 45 -12.31 5.70 11.27
C PRO A 45 -11.63 4.34 11.60
N PRO A 46 -12.31 3.46 12.34
CA PRO A 46 -11.73 2.22 12.84
C PRO A 46 -11.23 1.30 11.72
N GLU A 47 -10.09 0.66 11.99
CA GLU A 47 -9.39 -0.28 11.10
C GLU A 47 -10.33 -1.40 10.64
N GLN A 48 -10.42 -1.59 9.32
CA GLN A 48 -11.05 -2.78 8.77
C GLN A 48 -10.05 -3.92 8.86
N ASP A 49 -10.16 -4.78 9.87
CA ASP A 49 -9.37 -6.01 9.96
C ASP A 49 -9.75 -6.96 8.81
N PRO A 50 -8.87 -7.16 7.79
CA PRO A 50 -9.20 -8.02 6.65
C PRO A 50 -9.45 -9.48 7.06
N PHE A 51 -8.86 -9.91 8.19
CA PHE A 51 -8.97 -11.25 8.73
C PHE A 51 -9.99 -11.37 9.87
N GLN A 52 -10.64 -10.27 10.29
CA GLN A 52 -11.78 -10.25 11.21
C GLN A 52 -11.52 -10.93 12.58
N GLY A 53 -10.37 -10.68 13.19
CA GLY A 53 -10.05 -11.11 14.54
C GLY A 53 -9.90 -12.62 14.70
N ARG A 54 -9.52 -13.31 13.61
CA ARG A 54 -9.29 -14.76 13.61
C ARG A 54 -8.31 -15.15 14.72
N ARG A 55 -8.61 -16.26 15.37
CA ARG A 55 -7.76 -16.88 16.40
C ARG A 55 -7.17 -18.18 15.87
N LEU A 56 -5.94 -18.46 16.31
CA LEU A 56 -5.29 -19.76 16.09
C LEU A 56 -6.12 -20.88 16.68
N ARG A 57 -6.41 -21.91 15.86
CA ARG A 57 -7.02 -23.15 16.30
C ARG A 57 -5.95 -24.20 16.63
N PRO A 58 -6.29 -25.26 17.38
CA PRO A 58 -5.36 -26.37 17.60
C PRO A 58 -4.83 -26.94 16.27
N GLY A 59 -3.51 -27.09 16.16
CA GLY A 59 -2.83 -27.58 14.96
C GLY A 59 -2.52 -26.52 13.90
N GLU A 60 -3.04 -25.29 14.02
CA GLU A 60 -2.64 -24.17 13.17
C GLU A 60 -1.36 -23.52 13.73
N THR A 61 -0.44 -23.15 12.85
CA THR A 61 0.79 -22.43 13.20
C THR A 61 0.86 -21.11 12.45
N LEU A 62 1.49 -20.12 13.07
CA LEU A 62 1.84 -18.87 12.41
C LEU A 62 3.05 -19.12 11.50
N VAL A 63 3.09 -18.40 10.39
CA VAL A 63 4.22 -18.46 9.47
C VAL A 63 5.42 -17.76 10.12
N PRO A 64 6.59 -18.41 10.22
CA PRO A 64 7.80 -17.76 10.70
C PRO A 64 8.25 -16.67 9.71
N ILE A 65 8.56 -15.49 10.23
CA ILE A 65 9.07 -14.35 9.46
C ILE A 65 10.46 -14.02 10.00
N ASP A 66 11.49 -14.66 9.42
CA ASP A 66 12.88 -14.49 9.84
C ASP A 66 13.53 -13.21 9.29
N ASN A 67 12.95 -12.70 8.20
CA ASN A 67 13.37 -11.51 7.48
C ASN A 67 12.14 -10.63 7.30
N GLY A 68 12.19 -9.38 7.78
CA GLY A 68 11.00 -8.53 7.78
C GLY A 68 11.11 -7.32 8.68
N VAL A 69 9.97 -6.64 8.79
CA VAL A 69 9.80 -5.50 9.68
C VAL A 69 9.53 -5.96 11.11
N ASP A 70 10.15 -5.28 12.08
CA ASP A 70 10.00 -5.59 13.50
C ASP A 70 8.53 -5.45 13.97
N PRO A 71 8.00 -6.40 14.77
CA PRO A 71 6.63 -6.35 15.31
C PRO A 71 6.25 -5.03 15.99
N LEU A 72 7.20 -4.38 16.68
CA LEU A 72 6.95 -3.11 17.38
C LEU A 72 6.72 -1.97 16.39
N LEU A 73 7.36 -2.01 15.21
CA LEU A 73 7.16 -0.97 14.21
C LEU A 73 5.70 -0.94 13.74
N TYR A 74 5.05 -2.10 13.54
CA TYR A 74 3.63 -2.13 13.15
C TYR A 74 2.71 -1.43 14.13
N ARG A 75 2.98 -1.52 15.43
CA ARG A 75 2.17 -0.85 16.46
C ARG A 75 2.23 0.67 16.29
N LEU A 76 3.40 1.22 15.95
CA LEU A 76 3.57 2.64 15.68
C LEU A 76 2.76 3.10 14.45
N TRP A 77 2.58 2.20 13.48
CA TRP A 77 1.79 2.42 12.26
C TRP A 77 0.30 2.08 12.39
N GLY A 78 -0.15 1.60 13.56
CA GLY A 78 -1.54 1.18 13.75
C GLY A 78 -1.93 0.07 12.78
N LEU A 79 -1.01 -0.89 12.59
CA LEU A 79 -1.23 -2.10 11.82
C LEU A 79 -1.03 -3.29 12.75
N HIS A 80 -1.82 -4.35 12.53
CA HIS A 80 -1.53 -5.62 13.16
C HIS A 80 -0.20 -6.20 12.62
N PRO A 81 0.72 -6.70 13.48
CA PRO A 81 1.97 -7.31 13.03
C PRO A 81 1.74 -8.52 12.13
N LEU A 82 2.49 -8.63 11.02
CA LEU A 82 2.42 -9.80 10.12
C LEU A 82 2.72 -11.12 10.86
N GLN A 83 3.61 -11.06 11.85
CA GLN A 83 3.99 -12.19 12.69
C GLN A 83 2.83 -12.75 13.51
N SER A 84 1.73 -12.00 13.67
CA SER A 84 0.52 -12.43 14.36
C SER A 84 -0.62 -12.80 13.42
N GLN A 85 -0.42 -12.73 12.10
CA GLN A 85 -1.45 -13.02 11.11
C GLN A 85 -1.49 -14.49 10.76
N LEU A 86 -2.71 -15.06 10.77
CA LEU A 86 -2.97 -16.42 10.33
C LEU A 86 -3.37 -16.43 8.86
N ILE A 87 -2.50 -16.93 7.99
CA ILE A 87 -2.73 -17.01 6.54
C ILE A 87 -3.15 -18.42 6.15
N LYS A 88 -4.36 -18.55 5.58
CA LYS A 88 -4.92 -19.83 5.13
C LYS A 88 -4.71 -20.05 3.64
N ARG A 89 -4.85 -21.31 3.18
CA ARG A 89 -4.78 -21.67 1.76
C ARG A 89 -5.66 -20.75 0.90
N GLY A 90 -5.09 -20.23 -0.19
CA GLY A 90 -5.74 -19.29 -1.09
C GLY A 90 -5.75 -17.82 -0.61
N GLU A 91 -5.12 -17.52 0.52
CA GLU A 91 -4.90 -16.16 1.03
C GLU A 91 -3.44 -15.73 0.81
N LEU A 92 -3.22 -14.43 0.64
CA LEU A 92 -1.87 -13.85 0.61
C LEU A 92 -1.89 -12.44 1.21
N VAL A 93 -0.75 -12.02 1.71
CA VAL A 93 -0.50 -10.62 2.10
C VAL A 93 0.77 -10.15 1.39
N LEU A 94 0.67 -9.05 0.64
CA LEU A 94 1.81 -8.31 0.10
C LEU A 94 1.96 -7.03 0.92
N GLU A 95 3.14 -6.77 1.43
CA GLU A 95 3.43 -5.55 2.19
C GLU A 95 4.66 -4.84 1.65
N VAL A 96 4.55 -3.54 1.42
CA VAL A 96 5.61 -2.69 0.87
C VAL A 96 5.85 -1.51 1.81
N TRP A 97 7.09 -1.37 2.26
CA TRP A 97 7.54 -0.24 3.06
C TRP A 97 8.44 0.67 2.22
N ALA A 98 8.15 1.97 2.27
CA ALA A 98 8.94 3.02 1.64
C ALA A 98 9.68 3.81 2.73
N ARG A 99 11.01 3.80 2.68
CA ARG A 99 11.89 4.49 3.63
C ARG A 99 12.89 5.39 2.89
N PRO A 100 12.52 6.66 2.64
CA PRO A 100 13.43 7.68 2.15
C PRO A 100 14.72 7.75 2.98
N ALA A 101 15.86 7.85 2.31
CA ALA A 101 17.16 8.04 2.97
C ALA A 101 17.30 9.46 3.53
N THR A 102 16.69 10.43 2.84
CA THR A 102 16.66 11.82 3.25
C THR A 102 15.28 12.19 3.79
N GLY A 103 15.22 12.51 5.07
CA GLY A 103 13.99 12.91 5.76
C GLY A 103 13.33 11.81 6.57
N VAL A 104 12.16 12.13 7.09
CA VAL A 104 11.50 11.35 8.14
C VAL A 104 10.17 10.77 7.68
N ARG A 105 9.72 11.15 6.48
CA ARG A 105 8.50 10.66 5.86
C ARG A 105 8.68 9.20 5.49
N GLN A 106 7.76 8.34 5.89
CA GLN A 106 7.73 6.93 5.57
C GLN A 106 6.32 6.54 5.13
N ALA A 107 6.21 5.40 4.46
CA ALA A 107 4.91 4.82 4.14
C ALA A 107 4.97 3.30 4.17
N VAL A 108 3.81 2.70 4.42
CA VAL A 108 3.58 1.26 4.29
C VAL A 108 2.30 1.04 3.52
N VAL A 109 2.30 0.10 2.59
CA VAL A 109 1.11 -0.39 1.90
C VAL A 109 1.03 -1.89 2.09
N ARG A 110 -0.04 -2.34 2.73
CA ARG A 110 -0.36 -3.76 2.88
C ARG A 110 -1.59 -4.08 2.05
N VAL A 111 -1.48 -5.11 1.24
CA VAL A 111 -2.56 -5.66 0.43
C VAL A 111 -2.82 -7.08 0.89
N THR A 112 -4.07 -7.36 1.25
CA THR A 112 -4.52 -8.69 1.67
C THR A 112 -5.50 -9.22 0.65
N VAL A 113 -5.22 -10.39 0.05
CA VAL A 113 -6.17 -11.12 -0.79
C VAL A 113 -6.70 -12.32 0.00
N ARG A 114 -8.01 -12.44 0.09
CA ARG A 114 -8.69 -13.55 0.76
C ARG A 114 -9.09 -14.64 -0.23
N ARG A 115 -9.28 -15.84 0.31
CA ARG A 115 -9.76 -17.01 -0.43
C ARG A 115 -11.18 -16.86 -0.99
N ASP A 116 -12.00 -15.96 -0.43
CA ASP A 116 -13.36 -15.67 -0.89
C ASP A 116 -13.37 -14.70 -2.09
N GLY A 117 -12.20 -14.37 -2.65
CA GLY A 117 -12.06 -13.51 -3.81
C GLY A 117 -12.10 -12.02 -3.49
N ARG A 118 -12.20 -11.63 -2.22
CA ARG A 118 -12.11 -10.22 -1.79
C ARG A 118 -10.66 -9.83 -1.53
N ALA A 119 -10.34 -8.55 -1.71
CA ALA A 119 -9.04 -8.03 -1.34
C ALA A 119 -9.16 -6.66 -0.68
N PHE A 120 -8.18 -6.31 0.14
CA PHE A 120 -8.18 -5.09 0.96
C PHE A 120 -6.81 -4.44 0.88
N VAL A 121 -6.79 -3.11 0.91
CA VAL A 121 -5.59 -2.31 1.09
C VAL A 121 -5.65 -1.62 2.44
N GLN A 122 -4.57 -1.72 3.20
CA GLN A 122 -4.26 -0.92 4.38
C GLN A 122 -2.98 -0.15 4.07
N ALA A 123 -3.09 1.14 3.77
CA ALA A 123 -1.95 2.01 3.53
C ALA A 123 -1.82 3.07 4.62
N ARG A 124 -0.58 3.37 4.97
CA ARG A 124 -0.23 4.37 5.97
C ARG A 124 0.90 5.25 5.45
N ALA A 125 0.83 6.55 5.66
CA ALA A 125 1.95 7.47 5.43
C ALA A 125 2.10 8.41 6.62
N GLY A 126 3.33 8.69 7.05
CA GLY A 126 3.58 9.41 8.30
C GLY A 126 5.04 9.79 8.52
N LEU A 127 5.33 10.45 9.64
CA LEU A 127 6.68 10.81 10.04
C LEU A 127 7.24 9.75 11.00
N GLY A 128 8.18 8.93 10.52
CA GLY A 128 8.73 7.78 11.22
C GLY A 128 9.68 8.09 12.38
N CYS A 129 9.92 9.35 12.73
CA CYS A 129 10.74 9.72 13.89
C CYS A 129 10.06 10.76 14.79
N CYS A 130 10.48 10.78 16.06
CA CYS A 130 10.26 11.84 17.07
C CYS A 130 8.94 11.84 17.86
N THR A 131 8.03 10.87 17.71
CA THR A 131 6.89 10.68 18.63
C THR A 131 6.59 9.20 18.87
N PRO A 132 6.08 8.80 20.07
CA PRO A 132 5.78 7.41 20.43
C PRO A 132 4.60 6.80 19.66
N GLU A 133 3.88 7.62 18.91
CA GLU A 133 3.03 7.23 17.79
C GLU A 133 3.65 7.84 16.53
N ILE A 134 3.49 7.23 15.36
CA ILE A 134 3.87 7.93 14.12
C ILE A 134 2.94 9.11 13.99
N GLY A 135 3.45 10.26 14.40
CA GLY A 135 2.70 11.49 14.42
C GLY A 135 2.27 11.79 13.00
N ARG A 136 1.02 12.23 12.84
CA ARG A 136 0.50 12.73 11.55
C ARG A 136 0.42 11.62 10.50
N ARG A 137 -0.34 10.58 10.82
CA ARG A 137 -0.55 9.42 9.96
C ARG A 137 -1.77 9.59 9.06
N VAL A 138 -1.58 9.39 7.76
CA VAL A 138 -2.65 9.20 6.79
C VAL A 138 -2.99 7.72 6.79
N ASP A 139 -4.26 7.38 7.00
CA ASP A 139 -4.74 5.99 7.01
C ASP A 139 -5.71 5.78 5.86
N ILE A 140 -5.42 4.77 5.06
CA ILE A 140 -6.29 4.28 3.99
C ILE A 140 -6.61 2.83 4.34
N ASP A 141 -7.87 2.53 4.63
CA ASP A 141 -8.38 1.18 4.77
C ASP A 141 -9.55 1.01 3.80
N ALA A 142 -9.42 0.11 2.83
CA ALA A 142 -10.45 -0.06 1.82
C ALA A 142 -10.46 -1.44 1.19
N GLU A 143 -11.65 -1.88 0.78
CA GLU A 143 -11.81 -3.01 -0.12
C GLU A 143 -11.37 -2.63 -1.55
N LEU A 144 -10.77 -3.59 -2.24
CA LEU A 144 -10.32 -3.46 -3.63
C LEU A 144 -11.40 -3.95 -4.59
N ALA A 145 -11.47 -3.29 -5.74
CA ALA A 145 -12.34 -3.76 -6.82
C ALA A 145 -11.78 -5.04 -7.45
N THR A 146 -12.65 -5.93 -7.93
CA THR A 146 -12.27 -7.25 -8.43
C THR A 146 -11.19 -7.21 -9.52
N GLN A 147 -11.23 -6.20 -10.41
CA GLN A 147 -10.24 -6.01 -11.47
C GLN A 147 -8.82 -5.75 -10.94
N GLN A 148 -8.67 -5.28 -9.71
CA GLN A 148 -7.36 -5.01 -9.08
C GLN A 148 -6.74 -6.28 -8.48
N ILE A 149 -7.50 -7.37 -8.37
CA ILE A 149 -7.09 -8.59 -7.64
C ILE A 149 -6.22 -9.51 -8.49
N ALA A 150 -6.53 -9.65 -9.79
CA ALA A 150 -5.80 -10.54 -10.68
C ALA A 150 -4.30 -10.19 -10.79
N PRO A 151 -3.90 -8.90 -10.97
CA PRO A 151 -2.48 -8.52 -10.97
C PRO A 151 -1.76 -8.88 -9.66
N LEU A 152 -2.43 -8.75 -8.51
CA LEU A 152 -1.85 -9.09 -7.20
C LEU A 152 -1.59 -10.60 -7.07
N LYS A 153 -2.50 -11.44 -7.58
CA LYS A 153 -2.32 -12.90 -7.59
C LYS A 153 -1.19 -13.32 -8.53
N ALA A 154 -1.07 -12.68 -9.71
CA ALA A 154 0.00 -12.95 -10.67
C ALA A 154 1.40 -12.70 -10.10
N LEU A 155 1.53 -11.84 -9.07
CA LEU A 155 2.81 -11.63 -8.40
C LEU A 155 3.37 -12.88 -7.74
N LEU A 156 2.53 -13.84 -7.32
CA LEU A 156 2.99 -15.06 -6.66
C LEU A 156 4.00 -15.85 -7.52
N GLU A 157 3.80 -15.83 -8.83
CA GLU A 157 4.63 -16.50 -9.84
C GLU A 157 5.81 -15.65 -10.30
N ASN A 158 5.94 -14.42 -9.82
CA ASN A 158 6.98 -13.52 -10.30
C ASN A 158 8.38 -14.02 -9.89
N PRO A 159 9.34 -14.10 -10.83
CA PRO A 159 10.68 -14.61 -10.55
C PRO A 159 11.44 -13.77 -9.52
N MET A 160 11.02 -12.52 -9.24
CA MET A 160 11.65 -11.70 -8.20
C MET A 160 11.66 -12.36 -6.83
N TRP A 161 10.69 -13.22 -6.53
CA TRP A 161 10.66 -13.94 -5.27
C TRP A 161 11.75 -14.99 -5.14
N SER A 162 12.48 -15.33 -6.19
CA SER A 162 13.66 -16.19 -6.12
C SER A 162 14.94 -15.44 -5.73
N GLN A 163 14.92 -14.10 -5.78
CA GLN A 163 16.08 -13.27 -5.48
C GLN A 163 16.47 -13.32 -3.99
N PRO A 164 17.73 -13.00 -3.65
CA PRO A 164 18.17 -12.86 -2.25
C PRO A 164 17.39 -11.79 -1.46
N SER A 165 17.44 -11.88 -0.11
CA SER A 165 16.75 -10.90 0.76
C SER A 165 17.29 -9.50 0.52
N SER A 166 18.59 -9.32 0.62
CA SER A 166 19.28 -8.11 0.19
C SER A 166 20.22 -8.42 -0.95
N VAL A 167 20.45 -7.45 -1.83
CA VAL A 167 21.28 -7.61 -3.00
C VAL A 167 22.32 -6.51 -3.07
N ILE A 168 23.35 -6.75 -3.89
CA ILE A 168 24.31 -5.76 -4.36
C ILE A 168 24.41 -5.89 -5.87
N VAL A 169 24.57 -4.77 -6.56
CA VAL A 169 24.66 -4.74 -8.03
C VAL A 169 26.09 -5.03 -8.48
N ASP A 170 26.26 -5.99 -9.37
CA ASP A 170 27.50 -6.23 -10.12
C ASP A 170 27.30 -5.78 -11.57
N TYR A 171 27.80 -4.58 -11.90
CA TYR A 171 27.80 -4.04 -13.26
C TYR A 171 28.87 -4.68 -14.18
N GLY A 172 29.62 -5.69 -13.70
CA GLY A 172 30.68 -6.40 -14.45
C GLY A 172 32.10 -6.08 -13.99
N GLY A 173 32.28 -5.09 -13.11
CA GLY A 173 33.56 -4.72 -12.51
C GLY A 173 33.75 -5.22 -11.07
N GLY A 174 32.82 -6.04 -10.57
CA GLY A 174 32.71 -6.38 -9.15
C GLY A 174 31.52 -5.68 -8.50
N ALA A 175 31.13 -6.17 -7.33
CA ALA A 175 30.01 -5.63 -6.57
C ALA A 175 30.49 -5.06 -5.24
N VAL A 176 30.00 -3.89 -4.89
CA VAL A 176 30.24 -3.22 -3.60
C VAL A 176 28.88 -2.98 -2.95
N GLU A 177 28.82 -3.12 -1.63
CA GLU A 177 27.57 -2.91 -0.91
C GLU A 177 27.15 -1.43 -0.96
N PRO A 178 25.97 -1.11 -1.51
CA PRO A 178 25.55 0.26 -1.66
C PRO A 178 25.01 0.79 -0.33
N VAL A 179 25.39 2.02 0.00
CA VAL A 179 24.74 2.80 1.05
C VAL A 179 23.72 3.72 0.40
N CYS A 180 22.46 3.62 0.84
CA CYS A 180 21.42 4.50 0.32
C CYS A 180 21.54 5.90 0.95
N LEU A 181 22.15 6.83 0.22
CA LEU A 181 22.34 8.22 0.67
C LEU A 181 21.21 9.14 0.23
N GLU A 182 20.70 8.94 -0.99
CA GLU A 182 19.64 9.74 -1.58
C GLU A 182 18.68 8.84 -2.34
N GLY A 183 17.38 9.03 -2.11
CA GLY A 183 16.32 8.20 -2.69
C GLY A 183 15.54 7.43 -1.63
N VAL A 184 14.94 6.31 -2.02
CA VAL A 184 14.05 5.51 -1.17
C VAL A 184 14.56 4.09 -1.10
N SER A 185 14.75 3.59 0.12
CA SER A 185 14.93 2.17 0.38
C SER A 185 13.58 1.48 0.56
N TRP A 186 13.48 0.26 0.10
CA TRP A 186 12.24 -0.50 0.04
C TRP A 186 12.37 -1.83 0.75
N ASP A 187 11.33 -2.19 1.49
CA ASP A 187 11.18 -3.53 2.05
C ASP A 187 9.85 -4.11 1.58
N VAL A 188 9.93 -5.25 0.91
CA VAL A 188 8.78 -5.92 0.34
C VAL A 188 8.65 -7.29 0.99
N THR A 189 7.52 -7.57 1.62
CA THR A 189 7.23 -8.86 2.23
C THR A 189 6.03 -9.50 1.55
N LEU A 190 6.20 -10.71 1.05
CA LEU A 190 5.10 -11.58 0.64
C LEU A 190 4.91 -12.65 1.70
N LEU A 191 3.68 -12.75 2.20
CA LEU A 191 3.26 -13.75 3.16
C LEU A 191 2.16 -14.61 2.54
N VAL A 192 2.41 -15.91 2.50
CA VAL A 192 1.55 -16.94 1.93
C VAL A 192 1.44 -18.09 2.93
N PRO A 193 0.55 -19.08 2.72
CA PRO A 193 0.41 -20.19 3.64
C PRO A 193 1.73 -20.93 3.84
N GLY A 194 2.19 -21.02 5.09
CA GLY A 194 3.41 -21.73 5.46
C GLY A 194 4.73 -21.02 5.14
N GLN A 195 4.71 -19.87 4.47
CA GLN A 195 5.95 -19.22 4.02
C GLN A 195 5.88 -17.69 3.97
N ALA A 196 7.00 -17.06 4.30
CA ALA A 196 7.25 -15.64 4.07
C ALA A 196 8.49 -15.46 3.16
N ARG A 197 8.43 -14.47 2.26
CA ARG A 197 9.56 -13.98 1.47
C ARG A 197 9.69 -12.49 1.70
N HIS A 198 10.92 -12.02 1.83
CA HIS A 198 11.26 -10.64 2.10
C HIS A 198 12.38 -10.16 1.18
N LEU A 199 12.17 -9.03 0.51
CA LEU A 199 13.12 -8.41 -0.40
C LEU A 199 13.36 -6.97 0.07
N ARG A 200 14.60 -6.67 0.45
CA ARG A 200 15.09 -5.34 0.74
C ARG A 200 15.91 -4.82 -0.43
N ARG A 201 15.58 -3.63 -0.91
CA ARG A 201 16.35 -2.91 -1.93
C ARG A 201 16.77 -1.57 -1.36
N ALA A 202 18.01 -1.19 -1.63
CA ALA A 202 18.48 0.16 -1.34
C ALA A 202 17.83 1.15 -2.33
N CYS A 203 18.50 2.25 -2.65
CA CYS A 203 18.02 3.21 -3.64
C CYS A 203 18.75 3.15 -4.99
N ASP A 204 19.60 2.15 -5.23
CA ASP A 204 20.12 1.91 -6.58
C ASP A 204 18.96 1.57 -7.53
N ASP A 205 18.92 2.20 -8.71
CA ASP A 205 17.80 2.06 -9.63
C ASP A 205 17.61 0.62 -10.14
N ALA A 206 18.70 -0.13 -10.36
CA ALA A 206 18.62 -1.52 -10.81
C ALA A 206 18.17 -2.45 -9.67
N GLU A 207 18.57 -2.17 -8.43
CA GLU A 207 18.01 -2.86 -7.26
C GLU A 207 16.51 -2.64 -7.15
N VAL A 208 16.06 -1.39 -7.18
CA VAL A 208 14.63 -1.06 -7.07
C VAL A 208 13.86 -1.62 -8.26
N GLY A 209 14.44 -1.59 -9.46
CA GLY A 209 13.85 -2.14 -10.68
C GLY A 209 13.56 -3.62 -10.59
N SER A 210 14.42 -4.38 -9.90
CA SER A 210 14.25 -5.82 -9.72
C SER A 210 13.01 -6.25 -8.93
N ILE A 211 12.39 -5.31 -8.21
CA ILE A 211 11.15 -5.50 -7.42
C ILE A 211 10.02 -4.58 -7.88
N ALA A 212 10.21 -3.82 -8.97
CA ALA A 212 9.22 -2.87 -9.49
C ALA A 212 7.83 -3.49 -9.70
N PRO A 213 7.65 -4.77 -10.12
CA PRO A 213 6.33 -5.39 -10.20
C PRO A 213 5.55 -5.36 -8.88
N ALA A 214 6.18 -5.69 -7.74
CA ALA A 214 5.52 -5.62 -6.43
C ALA A 214 5.20 -4.18 -6.03
N LEU A 215 6.15 -3.26 -6.26
CA LEU A 215 5.97 -1.86 -5.90
C LEU A 215 4.84 -1.21 -6.69
N ALA A 216 4.78 -1.45 -8.01
CA ALA A 216 3.72 -0.94 -8.88
C ALA A 216 2.36 -1.51 -8.47
N ALA A 217 2.28 -2.82 -8.19
CA ALA A 217 1.03 -3.45 -7.77
C ALA A 217 0.52 -2.90 -6.43
N ALA A 218 1.39 -2.76 -5.43
CA ALA A 218 1.00 -2.22 -4.12
C ALA A 218 0.64 -0.74 -4.19
N LEU A 219 1.44 0.10 -4.85
CA LEU A 219 1.16 1.53 -4.93
C LEU A 219 -0.07 1.81 -5.80
N SER A 220 -0.27 1.13 -6.93
CA SER A 220 -1.44 1.36 -7.78
C SER A 220 -2.79 1.15 -7.09
N VAL A 221 -2.88 0.28 -6.07
CA VAL A 221 -4.12 0.07 -5.30
C VAL A 221 -4.33 1.10 -4.18
N ALA A 222 -3.26 1.76 -3.74
CA ALA A 222 -3.30 2.81 -2.73
C ALA A 222 -3.46 4.21 -3.36
N SER A 223 -2.88 4.42 -4.55
CA SER A 223 -2.87 5.68 -5.27
C SER A 223 -4.28 6.21 -5.56
N GLY A 224 -4.46 7.53 -5.47
CA GLY A 224 -5.71 8.20 -5.78
C GLY A 224 -6.79 8.08 -4.71
N ARG A 225 -6.51 7.38 -3.60
CA ARG A 225 -7.45 7.27 -2.47
C ARG A 225 -7.30 8.42 -1.49
N ASP A 226 -6.10 8.97 -1.34
CA ASP A 226 -5.83 10.12 -0.49
C ASP A 226 -4.68 10.96 -1.07
N ALA A 227 -4.96 12.22 -1.40
CA ALA A 227 -3.98 13.11 -2.01
C ALA A 227 -2.72 13.33 -1.15
N ARG A 228 -2.82 13.18 0.18
CA ARG A 228 -1.71 13.33 1.12
C ARG A 228 -0.80 12.11 1.10
N PHE A 229 -1.39 10.93 0.96
CA PHE A 229 -0.63 9.71 0.70
C PHE A 229 0.06 9.81 -0.67
N ASP A 230 -0.65 10.25 -1.71
CA ASP A 230 -0.10 10.40 -3.06
C ASP A 230 1.07 11.40 -3.10
N ALA A 231 1.03 12.47 -2.29
CA ALA A 231 2.11 13.45 -2.17
C ALA A 231 3.43 12.86 -1.62
N MET A 232 3.42 11.67 -1.03
CA MET A 232 4.64 10.94 -0.67
C MET A 232 5.40 10.44 -1.89
N PHE A 233 4.70 10.21 -2.99
CA PHE A 233 5.24 9.60 -4.20
C PHE A 233 5.10 10.58 -5.35
N ALA A 234 6.10 11.46 -5.53
CA ALA A 234 6.08 12.56 -6.50
C ALA A 234 5.73 12.17 -7.96
N ARG A 235 5.81 10.89 -8.33
CA ARG A 235 5.41 10.33 -9.63
C ARG A 235 4.39 9.19 -9.53
N GLY A 236 3.55 9.19 -8.48
CA GLY A 236 2.45 8.23 -8.30
C GLY A 236 2.89 6.76 -8.21
N GLY A 237 4.15 6.49 -7.89
CA GLY A 237 4.70 5.13 -7.90
C GLY A 237 5.10 4.62 -9.30
N ASP A 238 5.44 5.50 -10.23
CA ASP A 238 6.06 5.10 -11.50
C ASP A 238 7.51 4.63 -11.28
N PHE A 239 7.73 3.33 -11.56
CA PHE A 239 9.04 2.66 -11.48
C PHE A 239 9.61 2.30 -12.86
N SER A 240 9.07 2.84 -13.95
CA SER A 240 9.52 2.54 -15.32
C SER A 240 11.02 2.77 -15.53
N ARG A 241 11.55 3.88 -15.01
CA ARG A 241 12.99 4.19 -15.02
C ARG A 241 13.80 3.10 -14.32
N GLN A 242 13.38 2.68 -13.14
CA GLN A 242 14.06 1.67 -12.33
C GLN A 242 14.01 0.31 -13.04
N GLN A 243 12.84 -0.07 -13.55
CA GLN A 243 12.68 -1.29 -14.35
C GLN A 243 13.64 -1.28 -15.54
N GLN A 244 13.71 -0.18 -16.29
CA GLN A 244 14.63 -0.05 -17.42
C GLN A 244 16.11 -0.15 -17.00
N ALA A 245 16.47 0.36 -15.82
CA ALA A 245 17.83 0.23 -15.28
C ALA A 245 18.17 -1.23 -14.96
N TYR A 246 17.23 -1.96 -14.35
CA TYR A 246 17.39 -3.40 -14.09
C TYR A 246 17.48 -4.21 -15.40
N ASP A 247 16.59 -3.94 -16.36
CA ASP A 247 16.61 -4.63 -17.65
C ASP A 247 17.93 -4.37 -18.39
N SER A 248 18.43 -3.13 -18.34
CA SER A 248 19.72 -2.76 -18.93
C SER A 248 20.90 -3.46 -18.26
N LEU A 249 20.89 -3.59 -16.92
CA LEU A 249 21.89 -4.34 -16.17
C LEU A 249 21.97 -5.79 -16.65
N ILE A 250 20.81 -6.46 -16.77
CA ILE A 250 20.76 -7.85 -17.23
C ILE A 250 21.22 -7.96 -18.68
N ALA A 251 20.76 -7.06 -19.55
CA ALA A 251 21.13 -7.04 -20.96
C ALA A 251 22.64 -6.83 -21.17
N SER A 252 23.30 -6.06 -20.30
CA SER A 252 24.75 -5.84 -20.34
C SER A 252 25.57 -6.95 -19.66
N GLY A 253 24.94 -8.07 -19.23
CA GLY A 253 25.60 -9.18 -18.55
C GLY A 253 25.92 -8.92 -17.07
N GLY A 254 25.40 -7.83 -16.51
CA GLY A 254 25.43 -7.57 -15.08
C GLY A 254 24.45 -8.47 -14.31
N ARG A 255 24.56 -8.47 -12.98
CA ARG A 255 23.69 -9.30 -12.12
C ARG A 255 23.53 -8.73 -10.73
N LEU A 256 22.47 -9.15 -10.05
CA LEU A 256 22.31 -8.99 -8.61
C LEU A 256 23.01 -10.14 -7.89
N LYS A 257 23.85 -9.82 -6.90
CA LYS A 257 24.44 -10.81 -5.99
C LYS A 257 23.82 -10.67 -4.60
N PRO A 258 23.81 -11.74 -3.79
CA PRO A 258 23.44 -11.61 -2.37
C PRO A 258 24.32 -10.54 -1.68
N GLY A 259 23.69 -9.61 -0.96
CA GLY A 259 24.40 -8.63 -0.13
C GLY A 259 24.96 -9.26 1.15
N THR A 260 25.81 -8.52 1.89
CA THR A 260 26.42 -9.07 3.12
C THR A 260 25.39 -9.29 4.23
N SER A 261 24.35 -8.45 4.25
CA SER A 261 23.19 -8.56 5.13
C SER A 261 22.16 -9.61 4.68
N SER A 262 22.37 -10.29 3.55
CA SER A 262 21.41 -11.22 2.98
C SER A 262 21.36 -12.50 3.80
N ARG A 263 20.25 -12.72 4.49
CA ARG A 263 20.00 -13.97 5.22
C ARG A 263 19.31 -15.01 4.33
N PRO A 264 19.49 -16.31 4.63
CA PRO A 264 18.74 -17.38 4.00
C PRO A 264 17.23 -17.17 4.12
N GLN A 265 16.50 -17.65 3.12
CA GLN A 265 15.04 -17.61 3.06
C GLN A 265 14.51 -18.92 2.48
N PRO A 266 13.31 -19.37 2.86
CA PRO A 266 12.69 -20.56 2.29
C PRO A 266 12.61 -20.45 0.76
N PRO A 267 12.86 -21.52 -0.03
CA PRO A 267 12.87 -21.48 -1.51
C PRO A 267 11.58 -20.89 -2.09
N ALA A 268 11.59 -20.42 -3.35
CA ALA A 268 10.49 -19.68 -3.98
C ALA A 268 9.08 -20.23 -3.65
N VAL A 269 8.12 -19.32 -3.51
CA VAL A 269 6.75 -19.63 -3.06
C VAL A 269 6.19 -20.85 -3.81
N PRO A 270 5.88 -21.97 -3.13
CA PRO A 270 5.19 -23.07 -3.75
C PRO A 270 3.84 -22.57 -4.23
N LEU A 271 3.56 -22.78 -5.51
CA LEU A 271 2.23 -22.55 -6.05
C LEU A 271 1.25 -23.41 -5.25
N PRO A 272 0.06 -22.91 -4.91
CA PRO A 272 -0.97 -23.77 -4.36
C PRO A 272 -1.21 -24.87 -5.37
N GLY A 273 -1.00 -26.14 -4.97
CA GLY A 273 -1.42 -27.27 -5.79
C GLY A 273 -2.89 -27.09 -6.16
N GLU A 274 -3.25 -27.41 -7.39
CA GLU A 274 -4.64 -27.50 -7.79
C GLU A 274 -5.36 -28.50 -6.86
N ASP A 275 -6.58 -28.13 -6.49
CA ASP A 275 -7.55 -28.82 -5.64
C ASP A 275 -7.20 -30.25 -5.19
N GLU A 276 -6.98 -30.41 -3.88
CA GLU A 276 -7.28 -31.70 -3.26
C GLU A 276 -8.82 -31.76 -3.18
N PRO A 277 -9.48 -32.74 -3.81
CA PRO A 277 -10.93 -32.82 -3.79
C PRO A 277 -11.42 -32.88 -2.34
N PRO A 278 -12.63 -32.36 -2.04
CA PRO A 278 -13.19 -32.44 -0.70
C PRO A 278 -13.11 -33.90 -0.25
N GLN A 279 -12.42 -34.17 0.85
CA GLN A 279 -12.53 -35.47 1.49
C GLN A 279 -13.99 -35.65 1.85
N ASP A 280 -14.66 -36.52 1.10
CA ASP A 280 -16.02 -36.95 1.34
C ASP A 280 -16.16 -37.28 2.83
N ALA A 281 -17.21 -36.72 3.42
CA ALA A 281 -17.62 -37.05 4.77
C ALA A 281 -17.70 -38.57 4.91
N ALA A 282 -16.88 -39.12 5.80
CA ALA A 282 -16.97 -40.53 6.17
C ALA A 282 -18.43 -40.84 6.57
N PRO A 283 -19.08 -41.86 5.97
CA PRO A 283 -20.44 -42.21 6.35
C PRO A 283 -20.45 -42.64 7.81
N THR A 284 -21.30 -41.99 8.59
CA THR A 284 -21.60 -42.35 9.97
C THR A 284 -22.07 -43.81 9.99
N PRO A 285 -21.46 -44.71 10.78
CA PRO A 285 -22.01 -46.05 10.94
C PRO A 285 -23.36 -45.93 11.65
N GLN A 286 -24.43 -46.27 10.92
CA GLN A 286 -25.73 -46.53 11.55
C GLN A 286 -25.60 -47.82 12.36
N GLY A 287 -25.85 -47.71 13.66
CA GLY A 287 -25.89 -48.85 14.55
C GLY A 287 -26.98 -49.84 14.16
N GLN A 288 -26.68 -51.11 14.33
CA GLN A 288 -27.63 -52.17 14.66
C GLN A 288 -27.22 -52.77 15.99
#